data_AF-A0A1J5J351-F1
#
_entry.id   AF-A0A1J5J351-F1
#
_cell.length_a   1.000
_cell.length_b   1.000
_cell.length_c   1.000
_cell.angle_alpha   90.00
_cell.angle_beta   90.00
_cell.angle_gamma   90.00
#
_symmetry.space_group_name_H-M   'P 1'
#
loop_
_entity.id
_entity.type
_entity.pdbx_description
1 polymer ?
#
loop_
_entity_poly.entity_id
_entity_poly.type
_entity_poly.pdbx_seq_one_letter_code
_entity_poly.pdbx_strand_id
1 'polypeptide(L)'
;MKLFRSFFCGLVFFASLPMAHANLCDSGQVLPRHHEEAAALAAEGFSIGYANRNESYDARVIGCNRQRDSNGYDFSNILPSNENIENAITATHTFDDNLPNKIVRGHYSYFGLGVFSRMRYGYQIARDHGTWMVTVPIELHWPTSQMTDMIDIPFKLAHQLGLDSAGGICNPGATSFLSSDQRKVERGFITWELRGPQLDYFRQVQIGAHQQQVDRHVSNIPPLVLISSRVDIPGNDSAANILDEEYDVTFSQNEDACRVPRNLQVSASGVNVSIRKHLRDFWKTEITAIWNRNGFVINPVFVGCDTASHCDSVTQTEMTVWNKDETIWQVHLNLKPYHRAAYKRMAGKWNNMYSGTAAKVIGHEIGHELGLDDEYGELSTSPKHCTSVYSLAGSSYIMCNQNAGAAGAQGVYAWIITRRYAVANDFQCAQTSDCDDNEFCAKQGLKRNVCEVRRGAGEACGADDDKCARGLICAGKPAGKCVAERSTALGQSCDRDAQCTTGFCGSDKRCQCKLDTDCIDGYCDKGTLTVGKNRCISYKQYGDNCSADRQCRVPNLCLGKPLGRCAAPASRNIGQACVRDGQCRLGKCGSNNVCVCTQDLHCGSGQCKKPVGGNNYCRP
;
A
#
# COMPACT_ATOMS: atom_id res chain seq x y z
N MET A 1 -18.27 -23.80 35.61
CA MET A 1 -19.68 -24.11 35.28
C MET A 1 -20.42 -22.79 35.15
N LYS A 2 -20.78 -22.41 33.90
CA LYS A 2 -21.87 -21.48 33.49
C LYS A 2 -21.75 -20.01 33.99
N LEU A 3 -22.03 -18.94 33.23
CA LEU A 3 -22.59 -18.71 31.90
C LEU A 3 -22.55 -17.18 31.73
N PHE A 4 -21.94 -16.61 30.68
CA PHE A 4 -22.36 -15.32 30.11
C PHE A 4 -21.80 -15.20 28.68
N ARG A 5 -22.54 -15.83 27.76
CA ARG A 5 -22.54 -15.54 26.32
C ARG A 5 -23.79 -14.70 26.06
N SER A 6 -23.63 -13.52 25.47
CA SER A 6 -24.70 -12.82 24.74
C SER A 6 -24.03 -11.86 23.76
N PHE A 7 -24.04 -12.25 22.48
CA PHE A 7 -24.87 -11.65 21.42
C PHE A 7 -24.24 -10.39 20.80
N PHE A 8 -23.23 -10.62 19.96
CA PHE A 8 -22.90 -9.75 18.83
C PHE A 8 -23.16 -10.53 17.54
N CYS A 9 -24.46 -10.70 17.24
CA CYS A 9 -24.90 -11.09 15.91
C CYS A 9 -25.08 -9.79 15.11
N GLY A 10 -23.97 -9.23 14.64
CA GLY A 10 -24.00 -8.09 13.74
C GLY A 10 -24.40 -8.57 12.36
N LEU A 11 -25.56 -8.14 11.89
CA LEU A 11 -26.00 -8.25 10.50
C LEU A 11 -24.85 -7.84 9.57
N VAL A 12 -24.22 -8.82 8.92
CA VAL A 12 -23.43 -8.58 7.72
C VAL A 12 -24.45 -8.39 6.59
N PHE A 13 -24.80 -7.13 6.33
CA PHE A 13 -25.46 -6.74 5.09
C PHE A 13 -24.50 -7.08 3.95
N PHE A 14 -24.66 -8.26 3.35
CA PHE A 14 -24.19 -8.53 1.99
C PHE A 14 -25.04 -7.67 1.05
N ALA A 15 -24.75 -6.38 1.00
CA ALA A 15 -25.10 -5.59 -0.17
C ALA A 15 -24.35 -6.26 -1.33
N SER A 16 -25.10 -6.88 -2.24
CA SER A 16 -24.63 -7.28 -3.55
C SER A 16 -24.22 -6.00 -4.30
N LEU A 17 -23.05 -5.46 -3.95
CA LEU A 17 -22.38 -4.52 -4.81
C LEU A 17 -22.18 -5.25 -6.14
N PRO A 18 -22.54 -4.64 -7.28
CA PRO A 18 -22.21 -5.22 -8.56
C PRO A 18 -20.71 -5.47 -8.53
N MET A 19 -20.33 -6.74 -8.54
CA MET A 19 -18.93 -7.13 -8.64
C MET A 19 -18.49 -6.57 -9.99
N ALA A 20 -17.82 -5.42 -9.97
CA ALA A 20 -17.15 -4.92 -11.15
C ALA A 20 -16.07 -5.97 -11.44
N HIS A 21 -16.31 -6.80 -12.45
CA HIS A 21 -15.40 -7.84 -12.91
C HIS A 21 -14.21 -7.11 -13.56
N ALA A 22 -13.35 -6.52 -12.75
CA ALA A 22 -12.21 -5.74 -13.24
C ALA A 22 -11.14 -6.62 -13.93
N ASN A 23 -11.27 -7.95 -13.89
CA ASN A 23 -10.11 -8.83 -14.06
C ASN A 23 -10.31 -9.99 -15.03
N LEU A 24 -11.27 -9.86 -15.94
CA LEU A 24 -11.33 -10.75 -17.08
C LEU A 24 -11.48 -9.85 -18.27
N CYS A 25 -10.42 -9.81 -19.06
CA CYS A 25 -10.43 -9.10 -20.32
C CYS A 25 -11.40 -9.80 -21.27
N ASP A 26 -12.66 -9.39 -21.17
CA ASP A 26 -13.67 -9.81 -22.12
C ASP A 26 -13.24 -9.30 -23.50
N SER A 27 -13.29 -10.20 -24.48
CA SER A 27 -13.10 -9.87 -25.90
C SER A 27 -13.95 -8.66 -26.34
N GLY A 28 -15.12 -8.45 -25.72
CA GLY A 28 -15.98 -7.29 -25.96
C GLY A 28 -15.37 -5.93 -25.56
N GLN A 29 -14.29 -5.92 -24.78
CA GLN A 29 -13.55 -4.71 -24.40
C GLN A 29 -12.37 -4.41 -25.34
N VAL A 30 -12.08 -5.30 -26.30
CA VAL A 30 -11.07 -5.05 -27.33
C VAL A 30 -11.71 -4.22 -28.44
N LEU A 31 -11.50 -2.91 -28.39
CA LEU A 31 -12.03 -1.95 -29.35
C LEU A 31 -11.16 -1.85 -30.62
N PRO A 32 -11.72 -1.39 -31.76
CA PRO A 32 -10.96 -1.20 -33.01
C PRO A 32 -9.66 -0.39 -32.84
N ARG A 33 -9.69 0.64 -31.99
CA ARG A 33 -8.50 1.45 -31.67
C ARG A 33 -7.35 0.63 -31.07
N HIS A 34 -7.63 -0.45 -30.33
CA HIS A 34 -6.58 -1.30 -29.78
C HIS A 34 -5.88 -2.11 -30.88
N HIS A 35 -6.59 -2.44 -31.95
CA HIS A 35 -5.98 -3.01 -33.16
C HIS A 35 -5.15 -1.97 -33.90
N GLU A 36 -5.63 -0.73 -34.03
CA GLU A 36 -4.83 0.36 -34.62
C GLU A 36 -3.54 0.63 -33.82
N GLU A 37 -3.61 0.61 -32.49
CA GLU A 37 -2.45 0.72 -31.61
C GLU A 37 -1.50 -0.49 -31.74
N ALA A 38 -2.05 -1.70 -31.82
CA ALA A 38 -1.27 -2.90 -32.11
C ALA A 38 -0.60 -2.79 -33.49
N ALA A 39 -1.25 -2.26 -34.51
CA ALA A 39 -0.62 -2.00 -35.80
C ALA A 39 0.51 -0.97 -35.66
N ALA A 40 0.27 0.15 -34.96
CA ALA A 40 1.22 1.22 -34.76
C ALA A 40 2.48 0.82 -33.98
N LEU A 41 2.39 -0.17 -33.09
CA LEU A 41 3.55 -0.75 -32.40
C LEU A 41 4.66 -1.19 -33.37
N ALA A 42 4.33 -1.58 -34.61
CA ALA A 42 5.36 -1.91 -35.60
C ALA A 42 6.32 -0.74 -35.89
N ALA A 43 5.86 0.51 -35.71
CA ALA A 43 6.64 1.72 -35.96
C ALA A 43 7.57 2.10 -34.80
N GLU A 44 7.30 1.66 -33.57
CA GLU A 44 8.05 2.03 -32.36
C GLU A 44 9.39 1.28 -32.23
N GLY A 45 9.74 0.43 -33.19
CA GLY A 45 11.04 -0.25 -33.25
C GLY A 45 11.26 -1.33 -32.19
N PHE A 46 10.32 -1.54 -31.26
CA PHE A 46 10.38 -2.59 -30.24
C PHE A 46 10.29 -4.02 -30.81
N SER A 47 9.94 -4.15 -32.09
CA SER A 47 9.81 -5.47 -32.73
C SER A 47 11.17 -6.14 -32.88
N ILE A 48 11.30 -7.31 -32.27
CA ILE A 48 12.18 -8.36 -32.77
C ILE A 48 11.53 -8.84 -34.08
N GLY A 49 12.27 -9.00 -35.19
CA GLY A 49 11.72 -9.35 -36.51
C GLY A 49 11.03 -10.73 -36.61
N TYR A 50 10.00 -10.96 -35.80
CA TYR A 50 9.28 -12.22 -35.66
C TYR A 50 8.18 -12.29 -36.71
N ALA A 51 8.23 -13.35 -37.53
CA ALA A 51 7.23 -13.65 -38.56
C ALA A 51 5.85 -14.06 -38.01
N ASN A 52 5.75 -14.36 -36.70
CA ASN A 52 4.54 -14.90 -36.06
C ASN A 52 3.90 -13.92 -35.07
N ARG A 53 3.96 -12.63 -35.34
CA ARG A 53 3.28 -11.63 -34.53
C ARG A 53 1.76 -11.82 -34.65
N ASN A 54 1.06 -11.84 -33.51
CA ASN A 54 -0.40 -11.94 -33.49
C ASN A 54 -0.99 -10.59 -33.08
N GLU A 55 -1.33 -9.77 -34.07
CA GLU A 55 -1.91 -8.43 -33.85
C GLU A 55 -3.20 -8.48 -33.01
N SER A 56 -4.01 -9.52 -33.15
CA SER A 56 -5.23 -9.68 -32.34
C SER A 56 -4.92 -9.96 -30.88
N TYR A 57 -3.85 -10.70 -30.60
CA TYR A 57 -3.38 -10.89 -29.24
C TYR A 57 -2.78 -9.59 -28.68
N ASP A 58 -1.97 -8.87 -29.46
CA ASP A 58 -1.40 -7.59 -29.04
C ASP A 58 -2.50 -6.57 -28.70
N ALA A 59 -3.51 -6.43 -29.57
CA ALA A 59 -4.66 -5.56 -29.36
C ALA A 59 -5.41 -5.92 -28.08
N ARG A 60 -5.53 -7.22 -27.79
CA ARG A 60 -6.10 -7.69 -26.54
C ARG A 60 -5.25 -7.28 -25.35
N VAL A 61 -3.95 -7.61 -25.33
CA VAL A 61 -3.04 -7.22 -24.24
C VAL A 61 -3.15 -5.71 -23.96
N ILE A 62 -3.19 -4.89 -25.00
CA ILE A 62 -3.37 -3.43 -24.91
C ILE A 62 -4.71 -3.09 -24.24
N GLY A 63 -5.82 -3.61 -24.77
CA GLY A 63 -7.15 -3.35 -24.23
C GLY A 63 -7.30 -3.76 -22.77
N CYS A 64 -6.79 -4.94 -22.40
CA CYS A 64 -6.83 -5.45 -21.03
C CYS A 64 -6.04 -4.55 -20.08
N ASN A 65 -4.83 -4.13 -20.47
CA ASN A 65 -4.00 -3.27 -19.65
C ASN A 65 -4.64 -1.88 -19.47
N ARG A 66 -5.24 -1.31 -20.52
CA ARG A 66 -5.96 -0.04 -20.45
C ARG A 66 -7.15 -0.10 -19.50
N GLN A 67 -8.01 -1.11 -19.66
CA GLN A 67 -9.16 -1.32 -18.79
C GLN A 67 -8.70 -1.44 -17.34
N ARG A 68 -7.60 -2.13 -17.08
CA ARG A 68 -7.07 -2.29 -15.74
C ARG A 68 -6.51 -0.98 -15.18
N ASP A 69 -5.72 -0.26 -15.97
CA ASP A 69 -5.17 1.05 -15.59
C ASP A 69 -6.29 2.08 -15.38
N SER A 70 -7.44 1.93 -16.06
CA SER A 70 -8.65 2.74 -15.87
C SER A 70 -9.56 2.25 -14.74
N ASN A 71 -9.29 1.09 -14.12
CA ASN A 71 -10.16 0.37 -13.19
C ASN A 71 -11.54 0.01 -13.76
N GLY A 72 -11.62 -0.36 -15.03
CA GLY A 72 -12.83 -0.76 -15.73
C GLY A 72 -13.72 0.41 -16.15
N TYR A 73 -13.27 1.65 -15.94
CA TYR A 73 -13.99 2.83 -16.40
C TYR A 73 -13.64 3.08 -17.86
N ASP A 74 -14.62 2.87 -18.74
CA ASP A 74 -14.56 3.41 -20.10
C ASP A 74 -14.77 4.93 -20.01
N PHE A 75 -13.66 5.66 -19.99
CA PHE A 75 -13.67 7.11 -19.92
C PHE A 75 -14.03 7.78 -21.26
N SER A 76 -14.15 7.01 -22.35
CA SER A 76 -14.46 7.55 -23.68
C SER A 76 -15.82 8.28 -23.72
N ASN A 77 -16.74 7.90 -22.83
CA ASN A 77 -18.08 8.45 -22.74
C ASN A 77 -18.26 9.52 -21.64
N ILE A 78 -17.24 9.79 -20.82
CA ILE A 78 -17.39 10.63 -19.60
C ILE A 78 -16.53 11.90 -19.65
N LEU A 79 -15.42 11.92 -20.39
CA LEU A 79 -14.50 13.05 -20.46
C LEU A 79 -14.39 13.63 -21.89
N PRO A 80 -14.19 14.95 -22.03
CA PRO A 80 -13.79 15.56 -23.30
C PRO A 80 -12.57 14.83 -23.90
N SER A 81 -12.49 14.74 -25.22
CA SER A 81 -11.52 13.87 -25.92
C SER A 81 -10.05 14.17 -25.61
N ASN A 82 -9.73 15.36 -25.11
CA ASN A 82 -8.39 15.80 -24.73
C ASN A 82 -8.04 15.56 -23.24
N GLU A 83 -8.97 15.08 -22.42
CA GLU A 83 -8.80 14.85 -20.98
C GLU A 83 -8.88 13.38 -20.56
N ASN A 84 -9.23 12.51 -21.50
CA ASN A 84 -9.26 11.08 -21.27
C ASN A 84 -7.84 10.52 -21.46
N ILE A 85 -7.29 9.89 -20.41
CA ILE A 85 -6.06 9.07 -20.47
C ILE A 85 -6.08 8.12 -21.67
N GLU A 86 -7.24 7.56 -22.00
CA GLU A 86 -7.39 6.66 -23.16
C GLU A 86 -7.30 7.35 -24.52
N ASN A 87 -7.53 8.66 -24.59
CA ASN A 87 -7.45 9.44 -25.82
C ASN A 87 -6.13 10.22 -25.95
N ALA A 88 -5.39 10.42 -24.84
CA ALA A 88 -4.08 11.05 -24.84
C ALA A 88 -3.02 10.23 -25.60
N ILE A 89 -3.23 8.92 -25.67
CA ILE A 89 -2.35 7.96 -26.34
C ILE A 89 -3.10 7.37 -27.53
N THR A 90 -2.90 7.97 -28.70
CA THR A 90 -3.39 7.43 -29.97
C THR A 90 -2.30 6.58 -30.64
N ALA A 91 -2.70 5.79 -31.64
CA ALA A 91 -1.78 5.09 -32.54
C ALA A 91 -0.72 6.02 -33.19
N THR A 92 -1.00 7.33 -33.26
CA THR A 92 -0.10 8.35 -33.84
C THR A 92 0.67 9.17 -32.81
N HIS A 93 0.55 8.86 -31.51
CA HIS A 93 1.22 9.63 -30.48
C HIS A 93 2.73 9.39 -30.53
N THR A 94 3.49 10.45 -30.82
CA THR A 94 4.95 10.47 -30.84
C THR A 94 5.49 11.09 -29.57
N PHE A 95 6.41 10.40 -28.90
CA PHE A 95 7.14 10.96 -27.76
C PHE A 95 8.37 11.71 -28.23
N ASP A 96 8.77 12.74 -27.48
CA ASP A 96 10.08 13.38 -27.65
C ASP A 96 11.20 12.34 -27.45
N ASP A 97 12.34 12.52 -28.11
CA ASP A 97 13.47 11.59 -28.02
C ASP A 97 14.12 11.58 -26.63
N ASN A 98 13.99 12.69 -25.91
CA ASN A 98 14.54 12.88 -24.57
C ASN A 98 13.41 13.25 -23.61
N LEU A 99 13.13 12.37 -22.66
CA LEU A 99 12.09 12.54 -21.66
C LEU A 99 12.70 12.34 -20.28
N PRO A 100 12.43 13.24 -19.32
CA PRO A 100 12.97 13.13 -17.97
C PRO A 100 12.46 11.87 -17.29
N ASN A 101 13.21 11.42 -16.28
CA ASN A 101 12.83 10.29 -15.46
C ASN A 101 11.48 10.54 -14.76
N LYS A 102 10.57 9.57 -14.84
CA LYS A 102 9.28 9.57 -14.17
C LYS A 102 9.05 8.26 -13.45
N ILE A 103 8.30 8.34 -12.36
CA ILE A 103 7.85 7.16 -11.63
C ILE A 103 6.50 6.74 -12.17
N VAL A 104 6.41 5.48 -12.57
CA VAL A 104 5.15 4.81 -12.90
C VAL A 104 4.85 3.84 -11.78
N ARG A 105 3.67 3.97 -11.19
CA ARG A 105 3.18 3.06 -10.17
C ARG A 105 1.68 2.87 -10.26
N GLY A 106 1.18 1.75 -9.77
CA GLY A 106 -0.24 1.50 -9.72
C GLY A 106 -0.60 0.27 -8.92
N HIS A 107 -1.90 0.00 -8.88
CA HIS A 107 -2.45 -1.21 -8.28
C HIS A 107 -3.34 -1.93 -9.27
N TYR A 108 -3.34 -3.26 -9.22
CA TYR A 108 -4.32 -4.07 -9.93
C TYR A 108 -4.79 -5.24 -9.07
N SER A 109 -6.06 -5.62 -9.19
CA SER A 109 -6.62 -6.80 -8.50
C SER A 109 -6.68 -7.96 -9.48
N TYR A 110 -6.73 -9.21 -9.00
CA TYR A 110 -7.05 -10.39 -9.84
C TYR A 110 -8.47 -10.88 -9.65
N PHE A 111 -9.06 -10.68 -8.46
CA PHE A 111 -10.34 -11.29 -8.13
C PHE A 111 -11.50 -10.30 -8.05
N GLY A 112 -11.26 -8.99 -8.14
CA GLY A 112 -12.30 -7.96 -7.91
C GLY A 112 -12.80 -7.94 -6.46
N LEU A 113 -12.34 -8.90 -5.64
CA LEU A 113 -12.70 -9.11 -4.25
C LEU A 113 -11.70 -8.38 -3.36
N GLY A 114 -12.07 -7.16 -2.96
CA GLY A 114 -11.50 -6.43 -1.82
C GLY A 114 -10.09 -5.87 -1.99
N VAL A 115 -9.75 -4.95 -1.08
CA VAL A 115 -8.46 -4.22 -1.01
C VAL A 115 -7.25 -5.16 -0.80
N PHE A 116 -7.50 -6.39 -0.34
CA PHE A 116 -6.48 -7.37 0.06
C PHE A 116 -5.88 -8.20 -1.09
N SER A 117 -6.42 -8.08 -2.31
CA SER A 117 -5.91 -8.76 -3.51
C SER A 117 -5.23 -7.82 -4.51
N ARG A 118 -4.99 -6.57 -4.12
CA ARG A 118 -4.36 -5.55 -4.97
C ARG A 118 -2.85 -5.74 -4.98
N MET A 119 -2.31 -6.03 -6.15
CA MET A 119 -0.88 -6.04 -6.39
C MET A 119 -0.41 -4.68 -6.86
N ARG A 120 0.80 -4.36 -6.42
CA ARG A 120 1.51 -3.13 -6.73
C ARG A 120 2.41 -3.40 -7.92
N TYR A 121 2.59 -2.39 -8.75
CA TYR A 121 3.68 -2.32 -9.70
C TYR A 121 4.34 -0.96 -9.53
N GLY A 122 5.66 -0.90 -9.67
CA GLY A 122 6.42 0.34 -9.52
C GLY A 122 7.73 0.30 -10.28
N TYR A 123 7.98 1.30 -11.12
CA TYR A 123 9.25 1.46 -11.80
C TYR A 123 9.50 2.92 -12.17
N GLN A 124 10.76 3.21 -12.51
CA GLN A 124 11.15 4.45 -13.12
C GLN A 124 11.28 4.29 -14.63
N ILE A 125 10.93 5.32 -15.37
CA ILE A 125 11.02 5.32 -16.81
C ILE A 125 11.46 6.69 -17.32
N ALA A 126 12.45 6.67 -18.21
CA ALA A 126 12.95 7.84 -18.91
C ALA A 126 13.10 7.49 -20.40
N ARG A 127 13.35 8.51 -21.22
CA ARG A 127 13.77 8.30 -22.60
C ARG A 127 15.01 9.13 -22.88
N ASP A 128 16.01 8.53 -23.51
CA ASP A 128 17.25 9.19 -23.88
C ASP A 128 17.62 8.79 -25.31
N HIS A 129 17.82 9.77 -26.18
CA HIS A 129 18.14 9.59 -27.60
C HIS A 129 17.22 8.57 -28.30
N GLY A 130 15.91 8.65 -28.02
CA GLY A 130 14.89 7.77 -28.59
C GLY A 130 14.77 6.41 -27.90
N THR A 131 15.68 6.06 -26.98
CA THR A 131 15.68 4.79 -26.25
C THR A 131 14.99 4.95 -24.90
N TRP A 132 13.97 4.14 -24.66
CA TRP A 132 13.31 4.04 -23.36
C TRP A 132 14.18 3.28 -22.37
N MET A 133 14.33 3.84 -21.18
CA MET A 133 15.07 3.23 -20.09
C MET A 133 14.13 3.02 -18.92
N VAL A 134 13.90 1.75 -18.56
CA VAL A 134 13.04 1.36 -17.44
C VAL A 134 13.91 0.87 -16.30
N THR A 135 13.99 1.65 -15.23
CA THR A 135 14.73 1.29 -14.02
C THR A 135 13.79 0.62 -13.03
N VAL A 136 14.12 -0.62 -12.64
CA VAL A 136 13.37 -1.39 -11.63
C VAL A 136 14.26 -1.58 -10.41
N PRO A 137 14.01 -0.89 -9.29
CA PRO A 137 14.77 -1.09 -8.06
C PRO A 137 14.33 -2.38 -7.38
N ILE A 138 15.29 -3.26 -7.05
CA ILE A 138 15.04 -4.60 -6.52
C ILE A 138 15.80 -4.79 -5.22
N GLU A 139 15.10 -5.21 -4.17
CA GLU A 139 15.70 -5.60 -2.89
C GLU A 139 15.55 -7.10 -2.67
N LEU A 140 16.68 -7.80 -2.59
CA LEU A 140 16.70 -9.24 -2.32
C LEU A 140 16.83 -9.49 -0.81
N HIS A 141 15.77 -10.01 -0.20
CA HIS A 141 15.78 -10.51 1.16
C HIS A 141 16.25 -11.95 1.18
N TRP A 142 17.51 -12.16 1.55
CA TRP A 142 18.07 -13.50 1.67
C TRP A 142 17.43 -14.28 2.82
N PRO A 143 17.36 -15.63 2.76
CA PRO A 143 16.96 -16.45 3.91
C PRO A 143 17.79 -16.05 5.14
N THR A 144 17.25 -16.04 6.36
CA THR A 144 18.08 -15.69 7.53
C THR A 144 19.09 -16.81 7.81
N SER A 145 20.28 -16.49 8.36
CA SER A 145 21.28 -17.51 8.73
C SER A 145 20.76 -18.49 9.78
N GLN A 146 19.82 -18.05 10.62
CA GLN A 146 19.09 -18.90 11.56
C GLN A 146 18.31 -20.03 10.86
N MET A 147 17.95 -19.88 9.59
CA MET A 147 17.29 -20.93 8.81
C MET A 147 18.30 -21.85 8.13
N THR A 148 19.45 -21.33 7.67
CA THR A 148 20.44 -22.08 6.88
C THR A 148 21.66 -21.22 6.48
N ASP A 149 22.83 -21.87 6.45
CA ASP A 149 24.08 -21.33 5.88
C ASP A 149 24.22 -21.58 4.37
N MET A 150 23.20 -22.15 3.73
CA MET A 150 23.20 -22.52 2.32
C MET A 150 22.28 -21.64 1.48
N ILE A 151 22.53 -21.62 0.17
CA ILE A 151 21.67 -20.98 -0.82
C ILE A 151 21.62 -21.83 -2.07
N ASP A 152 20.46 -21.85 -2.72
CA ASP A 152 20.30 -22.51 -4.01
C ASP A 152 20.52 -21.49 -5.12
N ILE A 153 21.41 -21.79 -6.06
CA ILE A 153 21.68 -20.99 -7.25
C ILE A 153 21.20 -21.75 -8.50
N PRO A 154 20.76 -21.05 -9.55
CA PRO A 154 20.38 -21.69 -10.81
C PRO A 154 21.55 -22.48 -11.40
N PHE A 155 21.33 -23.68 -11.96
CA PHE A 155 22.41 -24.50 -12.51
C PHE A 155 23.20 -23.80 -13.62
N LYS A 156 22.54 -22.95 -14.43
CA LYS A 156 23.21 -22.10 -15.42
C LYS A 156 24.29 -21.20 -14.77
N LEU A 157 24.03 -20.65 -13.59
CA LEU A 157 25.01 -19.88 -12.84
C LEU A 157 26.11 -20.79 -12.27
N ALA A 158 25.75 -21.94 -11.72
CA ALA A 158 26.74 -22.91 -11.23
C ALA A 158 27.74 -23.30 -12.34
N HIS A 159 27.23 -23.55 -13.55
CA HIS A 159 28.02 -23.84 -14.74
C HIS A 159 28.93 -22.68 -15.14
N GLN A 160 28.41 -21.44 -15.20
CA GLN A 160 29.20 -20.24 -15.49
C GLN A 160 30.34 -20.02 -14.48
N LEU A 161 30.16 -20.50 -13.25
CA LEU A 161 31.15 -20.42 -12.18
C LEU A 161 32.05 -21.68 -12.11
N GLY A 162 31.85 -22.67 -12.97
CA GLY A 162 32.60 -23.94 -12.98
C GLY A 162 32.35 -24.84 -11.77
N LEU A 163 31.27 -24.60 -11.01
CA LEU A 163 30.95 -25.33 -9.78
C LEU A 163 30.36 -26.72 -10.02
N ASP A 164 29.95 -27.01 -11.26
CA ASP A 164 29.37 -28.27 -11.72
C ASP A 164 30.39 -29.21 -12.40
N SER A 165 31.66 -28.82 -12.46
CA SER A 165 32.75 -29.63 -13.00
C SER A 165 32.98 -30.91 -12.18
N ALA A 166 33.69 -31.89 -12.75
CA ALA A 166 34.01 -33.14 -12.06
C ALA A 166 34.83 -32.86 -10.78
N GLY A 167 34.20 -33.06 -9.61
CA GLY A 167 34.76 -32.72 -8.30
C GLY A 167 34.25 -31.39 -7.71
N GLY A 168 33.41 -30.66 -8.44
CA GLY A 168 32.74 -29.45 -7.99
C GLY A 168 31.59 -29.74 -7.00
N ILE A 169 31.19 -28.70 -6.27
CA ILE A 169 30.14 -28.74 -5.23
C ILE A 169 28.78 -29.17 -5.82
N CYS A 170 28.56 -28.91 -7.11
CA CYS A 170 27.29 -29.12 -7.80
C CYS A 170 27.25 -30.38 -8.68
N ASN A 171 28.16 -31.33 -8.49
CA ASN A 171 28.23 -32.52 -9.34
C ASN A 171 26.93 -33.36 -9.22
N PRO A 172 26.19 -33.62 -10.33
CA PRO A 172 24.93 -34.37 -10.31
C PRO A 172 25.01 -35.75 -9.64
N GLY A 173 26.20 -36.36 -9.60
CA GLY A 173 26.42 -37.65 -8.94
C GLY A 173 26.62 -37.61 -7.42
N ALA A 174 26.71 -36.43 -6.80
CA ALA A 174 27.10 -36.28 -5.39
C ALA A 174 25.92 -36.00 -4.42
N THR A 175 24.70 -35.73 -4.91
CA THR A 175 23.62 -35.13 -4.09
C THR A 175 22.26 -35.83 -4.13
N SER A 176 22.15 -37.04 -4.68
CA SER A 176 20.91 -37.81 -4.64
C SER A 176 20.98 -38.91 -3.56
N PHE A 177 20.33 -38.67 -2.41
CA PHE A 177 19.95 -39.74 -1.50
C PHE A 177 18.44 -39.98 -1.66
N LEU A 178 18.07 -41.21 -1.97
CA LEU A 178 16.68 -41.67 -1.85
C LEU A 178 16.38 -41.77 -0.35
N SER A 179 15.37 -41.04 0.14
CA SER A 179 14.83 -41.32 1.46
C SER A 179 14.21 -42.73 1.43
N SER A 180 14.25 -43.45 2.56
CA SER A 180 13.71 -44.82 2.65
C SER A 180 12.21 -44.92 2.29
N ASP A 181 11.49 -43.80 2.35
CA ASP A 181 10.22 -43.63 1.66
C ASP A 181 10.48 -43.08 0.26
N GLN A 182 10.28 -43.90 -0.78
CA GLN A 182 10.46 -43.55 -2.20
C GLN A 182 9.54 -42.40 -2.72
N ARG A 183 8.98 -41.58 -1.83
CA ARG A 183 8.14 -40.41 -2.14
C ARG A 183 8.78 -39.07 -1.77
N LYS A 184 10.00 -39.07 -1.21
CA LYS A 184 10.74 -37.84 -0.90
C LYS A 184 12.17 -37.93 -1.42
N VAL A 185 12.50 -37.07 -2.39
CA VAL A 185 13.88 -36.76 -2.73
C VAL A 185 14.37 -35.75 -1.70
N GLU A 186 15.05 -36.22 -0.66
CA GLU A 186 15.81 -35.35 0.23
C GLU A 186 17.17 -35.11 -0.41
N ARG A 187 17.42 -33.88 -0.90
CA ARG A 187 18.72 -33.46 -1.42
C ARG A 187 19.71 -33.41 -0.25
N GLY A 188 20.37 -34.53 0.04
CA GLY A 188 21.37 -34.63 1.10
C GLY A 188 22.69 -33.96 0.72
N PHE A 189 23.37 -33.35 1.70
CA PHE A 189 24.75 -32.87 1.59
C PHE A 189 25.69 -33.72 2.43
N ILE A 190 26.92 -33.87 1.93
CA ILE A 190 28.07 -34.34 2.69
C ILE A 190 28.64 -33.14 3.45
N THR A 191 28.59 -33.17 4.78
CA THR A 191 29.29 -32.22 5.63
C THR A 191 30.79 -32.48 5.54
N TRP A 192 31.56 -31.56 4.96
CA TRP A 192 33.02 -31.56 5.08
C TRP A 192 33.42 -31.08 6.47
N GLU A 193 33.40 -31.99 7.44
CA GLU A 193 34.05 -31.81 8.73
C GLU A 193 35.03 -32.96 8.96
N LEU A 194 36.18 -32.89 8.29
CA LEU A 194 37.37 -33.67 8.67
C LEU A 194 38.61 -32.78 8.55
N ARG A 195 39.01 -32.18 9.68
CA ARG A 195 40.40 -31.75 9.91
C ARG A 195 41.17 -32.94 10.50
N GLY A 196 42.09 -33.53 9.74
CA GLY A 196 43.05 -34.53 10.24
C GLY A 196 43.54 -35.51 9.15
N PRO A 197 44.78 -36.04 9.24
CA PRO A 197 45.42 -36.75 8.15
C PRO A 197 45.00 -38.22 8.12
N GLN A 198 43.93 -38.53 7.39
CA GLN A 198 43.65 -39.89 6.91
C GLN A 198 43.06 -39.84 5.49
N LEU A 199 43.90 -39.42 4.55
CA LEU A 199 43.77 -39.82 3.15
C LEU A 199 44.44 -41.18 3.01
N ASP A 200 43.71 -42.28 3.26
CA ASP A 200 44.13 -43.61 2.78
C ASP A 200 43.03 -44.69 2.74
N TYR A 201 41.75 -44.37 2.98
CA TYR A 201 40.70 -45.41 3.06
C TYR A 201 39.74 -45.52 1.86
N PHE A 202 40.00 -44.84 0.73
CA PHE A 202 39.21 -45.00 -0.50
C PHE A 202 40.06 -45.26 -1.76
N ARG A 203 41.08 -46.11 -1.62
CA ARG A 203 41.61 -46.93 -2.71
C ARG A 203 41.56 -48.39 -2.28
N GLN A 204 40.44 -49.07 -2.53
CA GLN A 204 40.33 -50.51 -2.82
C GLN A 204 38.88 -50.95 -2.59
N VAL A 205 38.08 -50.93 -3.65
CA VAL A 205 37.07 -51.97 -3.85
C VAL A 205 37.44 -52.60 -5.19
N GLN A 206 38.34 -53.58 -5.10
CA GLN A 206 38.75 -54.39 -6.23
C GLN A 206 37.82 -55.61 -6.32
N ILE A 207 37.34 -55.79 -7.54
CA ILE A 207 36.62 -56.92 -8.12
C ILE A 207 37.22 -58.25 -7.65
N GLY A 208 36.41 -59.10 -7.02
CA GLY A 208 36.71 -60.52 -6.85
C GLY A 208 36.11 -61.31 -8.01
N ALA A 209 36.94 -61.71 -8.97
CA ALA A 209 36.60 -62.74 -9.94
C ALA A 209 37.78 -63.71 -10.08
N HIS A 210 37.44 -64.99 -10.05
CA HIS A 210 38.30 -66.17 -10.01
C HIS A 210 39.43 -66.17 -11.06
N GLN A 211 40.63 -66.55 -10.59
CA GLN A 211 41.78 -66.92 -11.40
C GLN A 211 41.60 -68.34 -11.95
N GLN A 212 41.58 -68.50 -13.28
CA GLN A 212 42.10 -69.68 -13.96
C GLN A 212 43.08 -69.22 -15.05
N GLN A 213 44.25 -69.84 -15.04
CA GLN A 213 45.36 -69.64 -15.98
C GLN A 213 44.94 -69.87 -17.44
N VAL A 214 45.54 -69.14 -18.38
CA VAL A 214 46.34 -69.66 -19.52
C VAL A 214 47.02 -68.48 -20.25
N ASP A 215 48.28 -68.70 -20.64
CA ASP A 215 49.18 -67.79 -21.37
C ASP A 215 48.76 -67.45 -22.82
N ARG A 216 49.38 -66.36 -23.32
CA ARG A 216 49.78 -66.01 -24.72
C ARG A 216 48.98 -64.94 -25.50
N HIS A 217 49.71 -63.86 -25.77
CA HIS A 217 49.92 -63.15 -27.04
C HIS A 217 48.75 -62.74 -27.99
N VAL A 218 48.75 -61.42 -28.26
CA VAL A 218 48.66 -60.73 -29.57
C VAL A 218 47.27 -60.29 -30.12
N SER A 219 47.21 -58.97 -30.40
CA SER A 219 46.45 -58.20 -31.43
C SER A 219 44.92 -58.03 -31.42
N ASN A 220 44.51 -56.74 -31.32
CA ASN A 220 43.59 -55.96 -32.18
C ASN A 220 42.23 -56.51 -32.70
N ILE A 221 41.15 -55.80 -32.29
CA ILE A 221 39.85 -55.48 -32.99
C ILE A 221 38.86 -56.67 -33.19
N PRO A 222 37.49 -56.57 -33.28
CA PRO A 222 36.41 -55.52 -33.13
C PRO A 222 35.24 -56.04 -32.18
N PRO A 223 33.90 -55.75 -32.32
CA PRO A 223 33.09 -54.61 -32.81
C PRO A 223 32.04 -54.05 -31.81
N LEU A 224 31.37 -52.96 -32.20
CA LEU A 224 30.12 -52.43 -31.64
C LEU A 224 28.97 -53.45 -31.60
N VAL A 225 28.17 -53.41 -30.53
CA VAL A 225 26.79 -53.95 -30.48
C VAL A 225 25.87 -52.89 -29.90
N LEU A 226 24.85 -52.50 -30.69
CA LEU A 226 23.67 -51.75 -30.29
C LEU A 226 22.77 -52.61 -29.40
N ILE A 227 22.30 -52.08 -28.27
CA ILE A 227 21.17 -52.64 -27.53
C ILE A 227 20.09 -51.56 -27.39
N SER A 228 18.98 -51.82 -28.09
CA SER A 228 17.67 -51.21 -27.89
C SER A 228 16.98 -51.94 -26.74
N SER A 229 16.42 -51.21 -25.77
CA SER A 229 15.43 -51.76 -24.84
C SER A 229 14.12 -50.99 -24.95
N ARG A 230 13.11 -51.67 -25.53
CA ARG A 230 11.69 -51.39 -25.30
C ARG A 230 11.34 -51.89 -23.90
N VAL A 231 10.52 -51.12 -23.20
CA VAL A 231 9.78 -51.59 -22.01
C VAL A 231 8.30 -51.47 -22.33
N ASP A 232 7.62 -52.61 -22.40
CA ASP A 232 6.16 -52.71 -22.46
C ASP A 232 5.57 -52.52 -21.06
N ILE A 233 4.48 -51.76 -20.96
CA ILE A 233 3.65 -51.65 -19.75
C ILE A 233 2.24 -52.12 -20.13
N PRO A 234 1.64 -53.10 -19.41
CA PRO A 234 0.26 -53.51 -19.64
C PRO A 234 -0.72 -52.58 -18.90
N GLY A 235 -1.86 -52.31 -19.54
CA GLY A 235 -2.87 -51.37 -19.08
C GLY A 235 -3.79 -51.89 -17.96
N ASN A 236 -4.59 -50.97 -17.42
CA ASN A 236 -5.96 -51.25 -16.99
C ASN A 236 -6.79 -49.97 -16.89
N ASP A 237 -8.05 -50.06 -17.30
CA ASP A 237 -9.06 -49.00 -17.35
C ASP A 237 -9.75 -48.74 -16.01
N SER A 238 -10.16 -47.48 -15.83
CA SER A 238 -11.38 -46.99 -15.13
C SER A 238 -11.62 -47.27 -13.63
N ALA A 239 -11.54 -46.21 -12.82
CA ALA A 239 -12.52 -45.90 -11.76
C ALA A 239 -12.43 -44.41 -11.37
N ALA A 240 -13.59 -43.80 -11.11
CA ALA A 240 -13.86 -42.36 -11.09
C ALA A 240 -13.72 -41.70 -9.71
N ASN A 241 -13.46 -40.37 -9.76
CA ASN A 241 -13.89 -39.28 -8.87
C ASN A 241 -14.14 -39.56 -7.38
N ILE A 242 -13.31 -38.98 -6.48
CA ILE A 242 -13.75 -38.14 -5.34
C ILE A 242 -12.67 -37.08 -5.01
N LEU A 243 -13.14 -35.83 -5.00
CA LEU A 243 -12.58 -34.53 -4.59
C LEU A 243 -11.41 -34.50 -3.59
N ASP A 244 -10.25 -34.06 -4.08
CA ASP A 244 -9.39 -33.05 -3.46
C ASP A 244 -8.53 -32.47 -4.61
N GLU A 245 -8.90 -31.29 -5.12
CA GLU A 245 -8.17 -30.61 -6.20
C GLU A 245 -6.87 -30.01 -5.66
N GLU A 246 -5.89 -30.88 -5.42
CA GLU A 246 -4.49 -30.51 -5.28
C GLU A 246 -3.98 -30.10 -6.66
N TYR A 247 -3.72 -28.80 -6.83
CA TYR A 247 -3.26 -28.17 -8.07
C TYR A 247 -1.89 -28.73 -8.51
N ASP A 248 -1.91 -29.79 -9.30
CA ASP A 248 -0.72 -30.38 -9.90
C ASP A 248 -0.30 -29.57 -11.15
N VAL A 249 0.38 -28.45 -10.91
CA VAL A 249 1.35 -27.94 -11.88
C VAL A 249 2.61 -28.77 -11.63
N THR A 250 2.78 -29.83 -12.42
CA THR A 250 4.03 -30.57 -12.49
C THR A 250 5.10 -29.60 -12.97
N PHE A 251 5.83 -28.99 -12.02
CA PHE A 251 7.17 -28.50 -12.29
C PHE A 251 7.92 -29.69 -12.87
N SER A 252 8.38 -29.60 -14.12
CA SER A 252 9.24 -30.65 -14.65
C SER A 252 10.36 -30.83 -13.63
N GLN A 253 10.53 -32.05 -13.14
CA GLN A 253 11.39 -32.44 -12.01
C GLN A 253 12.90 -32.15 -12.23
N ASN A 254 13.27 -31.33 -13.21
CA ASN A 254 14.61 -31.14 -13.76
C ASN A 254 15.09 -29.68 -13.74
N GLU A 255 14.46 -28.76 -12.99
CA GLU A 255 15.11 -27.47 -12.73
C GLU A 255 16.21 -27.69 -11.68
N ASP A 256 17.37 -28.09 -12.20
CA ASP A 256 18.59 -28.26 -11.43
C ASP A 256 18.97 -26.91 -10.83
N ALA A 257 19.04 -26.87 -9.51
CA ALA A 257 19.60 -25.75 -8.77
C ALA A 257 20.69 -26.33 -7.89
N CYS A 258 21.84 -25.65 -7.88
CA CYS A 258 22.95 -26.06 -7.05
C CYS A 258 22.86 -25.39 -5.67
N ARG A 259 22.95 -26.17 -4.61
CA ARG A 259 23.02 -25.65 -3.24
C ARG A 259 24.48 -25.41 -2.85
N VAL A 260 24.79 -24.21 -2.38
CA VAL A 260 26.16 -23.75 -2.06
C VAL A 260 26.19 -22.96 -0.76
N PRO A 261 27.34 -22.89 -0.04
CA PRO A 261 27.46 -22.06 1.14
C PRO A 261 27.22 -20.57 0.84
N ARG A 262 26.52 -19.87 1.70
CA ARG A 262 26.17 -18.44 1.51
C ARG A 262 27.34 -17.48 1.61
N ASN A 263 28.40 -17.92 2.26
CA ASN A 263 29.68 -17.23 2.37
C ASN A 263 30.68 -17.70 1.30
N LEU A 264 30.27 -18.58 0.37
CA LEU A 264 31.12 -19.00 -0.73
C LEU A 264 31.58 -17.77 -1.51
N GLN A 265 32.88 -17.70 -1.72
CA GLN A 265 33.51 -16.76 -2.62
C GLN A 265 34.05 -17.54 -3.81
N VAL A 266 33.72 -17.08 -5.02
CA VAL A 266 34.21 -17.66 -6.26
C VAL A 266 35.18 -16.66 -6.88
N SER A 267 36.34 -17.16 -7.32
CA SER A 267 37.32 -16.31 -7.99
C SER A 267 36.86 -16.09 -9.43
N ALA A 268 36.56 -14.84 -9.78
CA ALA A 268 36.28 -14.42 -11.14
C ALA A 268 37.35 -13.39 -11.54
N SER A 269 38.17 -13.73 -12.53
CA SER A 269 39.26 -12.86 -13.01
C SER A 269 40.27 -12.46 -11.91
N GLY A 270 40.55 -13.37 -10.98
CA GLY A 270 41.50 -13.13 -9.88
C GLY A 270 40.93 -12.34 -8.68
N VAL A 271 39.66 -11.95 -8.72
CA VAL A 271 38.97 -11.29 -7.61
C VAL A 271 37.97 -12.25 -6.98
N ASN A 272 38.03 -12.39 -5.66
CA ASN A 272 37.05 -13.19 -4.92
C ASN A 272 35.75 -12.41 -4.77
N VAL A 273 34.68 -12.93 -5.39
CA VAL A 273 33.36 -12.32 -5.38
C VAL A 273 32.40 -13.23 -4.62
N SER A 274 31.55 -12.64 -3.77
CA SER A 274 30.56 -13.43 -3.02
C SER A 274 29.55 -14.09 -3.94
N ILE A 275 29.09 -15.28 -3.58
CA ILE A 275 28.06 -15.98 -4.36
C ILE A 275 26.75 -15.19 -4.48
N ARG A 276 26.44 -14.36 -3.47
CA ARG A 276 25.28 -13.45 -3.50
C ARG A 276 25.41 -12.39 -4.59
N LYS A 277 26.63 -11.86 -4.80
CA LYS A 277 26.90 -10.92 -5.89
C LYS A 277 26.79 -11.61 -7.25
N HIS A 278 27.37 -12.80 -7.39
CA HIS A 278 27.19 -13.59 -8.63
C HIS A 278 25.72 -13.87 -8.95
N LEU A 279 24.89 -14.18 -7.94
CA LEU A 279 23.46 -14.38 -8.16
C LEU A 279 22.73 -13.11 -8.61
N ARG A 280 23.03 -11.95 -8.01
CA ARG A 280 22.47 -10.66 -8.45
C ARG A 280 22.89 -10.32 -9.88
N ASP A 281 24.19 -10.44 -10.18
CA ASP A 281 24.72 -10.16 -11.52
C ASP A 281 24.10 -11.09 -12.57
N PHE A 282 23.89 -12.36 -12.20
CA PHE A 282 23.17 -13.33 -13.02
C PHE A 282 21.73 -12.88 -13.27
N TRP A 283 20.96 -12.56 -12.23
CA TRP A 283 19.57 -12.09 -12.38
C TRP A 283 19.49 -10.83 -13.24
N LYS A 284 20.38 -9.86 -13.01
CA LYS A 284 20.48 -8.63 -13.80
C LYS A 284 20.68 -8.95 -15.28
N THR A 285 21.63 -9.83 -15.58
CA THR A 285 21.96 -10.25 -16.95
C THR A 285 20.77 -10.95 -17.62
N GLU A 286 20.13 -11.88 -16.92
CA GLU A 286 19.03 -12.66 -17.47
C GLU A 286 17.77 -11.80 -17.69
N ILE A 287 17.41 -10.95 -16.73
CA ILE A 287 16.29 -10.00 -16.87
C ILE A 287 16.52 -9.09 -18.08
N THR A 288 17.73 -8.52 -18.17
CA THR A 288 18.12 -7.63 -19.28
C THR A 288 18.04 -8.36 -20.62
N ALA A 289 18.53 -9.59 -20.69
CA ALA A 289 18.48 -10.41 -21.90
C ALA A 289 17.03 -10.74 -22.33
N ILE A 290 16.12 -10.93 -21.38
CA ILE A 290 14.71 -11.23 -21.66
C ILE A 290 13.98 -10.00 -22.18
N TRP A 291 14.19 -8.83 -21.57
CA TRP A 291 13.35 -7.65 -21.79
C TRP A 291 13.91 -6.60 -22.74
N ASN A 292 15.23 -6.52 -22.94
CA ASN A 292 15.81 -5.49 -23.81
C ASN A 292 15.39 -5.68 -25.28
N ARG A 293 14.96 -4.60 -25.91
CA ARG A 293 14.60 -4.52 -27.33
C ARG A 293 15.25 -3.31 -27.95
N ASN A 294 15.23 -3.24 -29.28
CA ASN A 294 15.62 -2.00 -29.93
C ASN A 294 14.71 -0.86 -29.46
N GLY A 295 15.29 0.26 -29.04
CA GLY A 295 14.56 1.38 -28.45
C GLY A 295 14.01 1.17 -27.02
N PHE A 296 14.24 0.03 -26.37
CA PHE A 296 13.76 -0.25 -25.00
C PHE A 296 14.79 -1.05 -24.18
N VAL A 297 15.20 -0.49 -23.05
CA VAL A 297 16.17 -1.11 -22.13
C VAL A 297 15.54 -1.21 -20.75
N ILE A 298 15.59 -2.40 -20.16
CA ILE A 298 15.34 -2.57 -18.73
C ILE A 298 16.67 -2.49 -17.98
N ASN A 299 16.65 -1.82 -16.83
CA ASN A 299 17.79 -1.66 -15.95
C ASN A 299 17.40 -2.09 -14.53
N PRO A 300 17.59 -3.37 -14.18
CA PRO A 300 17.42 -3.83 -12.81
C PRO A 300 18.51 -3.22 -11.92
N VAL A 301 18.09 -2.54 -10.86
CA VAL A 301 18.98 -1.89 -9.90
C VAL A 301 18.85 -2.58 -8.55
N PHE A 302 19.87 -3.31 -8.14
CA PHE A 302 19.82 -4.03 -6.86
C PHE A 302 20.23 -3.11 -5.70
N VAL A 303 19.33 -2.98 -4.72
CA VAL A 303 19.46 -2.14 -3.51
C VAL A 303 19.50 -2.98 -2.24
N GLY A 304 19.79 -2.36 -1.09
CA GLY A 304 19.69 -3.00 0.23
C GLY A 304 20.74 -4.08 0.51
N CYS A 305 21.91 -4.04 -0.12
CA CYS A 305 22.92 -5.08 0.03
C CYS A 305 23.72 -4.97 1.33
N ASP A 306 24.12 -6.12 1.87
CA ASP A 306 24.93 -6.24 3.09
C ASP A 306 26.27 -5.49 3.04
N THR A 307 26.81 -5.23 1.84
CA THR A 307 28.03 -4.44 1.64
C THR A 307 27.90 -3.52 0.42
N ALA A 308 28.54 -2.35 0.45
CA ALA A 308 28.49 -1.40 -0.67
C ALA A 308 29.06 -2.00 -1.98
N SER A 309 30.06 -2.89 -1.89
CA SER A 309 30.66 -3.61 -3.03
C SER A 309 29.73 -4.60 -3.73
N HIS A 310 28.57 -4.86 -3.12
CA HIS A 310 27.60 -5.86 -3.56
C HIS A 310 26.38 -5.26 -4.26
N CYS A 311 26.22 -3.94 -4.19
CA CYS A 311 25.07 -3.21 -4.71
C CYS A 311 25.42 -2.36 -5.92
N ASP A 312 24.40 -2.03 -6.69
CA ASP A 312 24.51 -0.95 -7.66
C ASP A 312 24.66 0.38 -6.90
N SER A 313 25.42 1.33 -7.45
CA SER A 313 25.57 2.65 -6.85
C SER A 313 24.26 3.43 -7.02
N VAL A 314 23.57 3.67 -5.92
CA VAL A 314 22.32 4.45 -5.87
C VAL A 314 22.50 5.62 -4.91
N THR A 315 22.07 6.80 -5.32
CA THR A 315 22.15 7.99 -4.46
C THR A 315 21.13 7.89 -3.31
N GLN A 316 21.42 8.57 -2.21
CA GLN A 316 20.46 8.65 -1.09
C GLN A 316 19.14 9.28 -1.53
N THR A 317 19.19 10.24 -2.46
CA THR A 317 17.99 10.88 -3.03
C THR A 317 17.13 9.87 -3.79
N GLU A 318 17.72 9.04 -4.65
CA GLU A 318 16.98 7.98 -5.36
C GLU A 318 16.37 6.98 -4.39
N MET A 319 17.12 6.53 -3.36
CA MET A 319 16.59 5.64 -2.33
C MET A 319 15.44 6.26 -1.56
N THR A 320 15.51 7.54 -1.21
CA THR A 320 14.42 8.26 -0.52
C THR A 320 13.18 8.32 -1.40
N VAL A 321 13.34 8.61 -2.69
CA VAL A 321 12.24 8.64 -3.64
C VAL A 321 11.61 7.25 -3.81
N TRP A 322 12.40 6.21 -4.04
CA TRP A 322 11.86 4.85 -4.23
C TRP A 322 11.18 4.29 -2.98
N ASN A 323 11.70 4.60 -1.79
CA ASN A 323 11.05 4.23 -0.53
C ASN A 323 9.74 5.00 -0.33
N LYS A 324 9.76 6.33 -0.53
CA LYS A 324 8.57 7.18 -0.44
C LYS A 324 7.48 6.69 -1.37
N ASP A 325 7.87 6.30 -2.58
CA ASP A 325 6.92 5.92 -3.62
C ASP A 325 6.58 4.44 -3.68
N GLU A 326 7.14 3.65 -2.75
CA GLU A 326 6.96 2.20 -2.64
C GLU A 326 7.29 1.44 -3.94
N THR A 327 8.28 1.92 -4.72
CA THR A 327 8.64 1.34 -6.02
C THR A 327 9.69 0.24 -5.94
N ILE A 328 10.25 -0.02 -4.75
CA ILE A 328 11.25 -1.07 -4.54
C ILE A 328 10.55 -2.43 -4.58
N TRP A 329 10.94 -3.26 -5.54
CA TRP A 329 10.48 -4.65 -5.62
C TRP A 329 11.14 -5.49 -4.53
N GLN A 330 10.35 -5.83 -3.51
CA GLN A 330 10.78 -6.61 -2.36
C GLN A 330 10.68 -8.11 -2.68
N VAL A 331 11.82 -8.77 -2.91
CA VAL A 331 11.88 -10.20 -3.26
C VAL A 331 12.45 -11.01 -2.10
N HIS A 332 11.62 -11.83 -1.47
CA HIS A 332 12.06 -12.71 -0.39
C HIS A 332 12.52 -14.05 -0.96
N LEU A 333 13.81 -14.30 -0.89
CA LEU A 333 14.39 -15.55 -1.35
C LEU A 333 14.12 -16.68 -0.37
N ASN A 334 13.75 -17.84 -0.89
CA ASN A 334 13.50 -19.06 -0.14
C ASN A 334 14.31 -20.24 -0.71
N LEU A 335 14.44 -21.32 0.07
CA LEU A 335 15.14 -22.56 -0.33
C LEU A 335 14.21 -23.74 -0.63
N LYS A 336 12.90 -23.50 -0.72
CA LYS A 336 11.91 -24.55 -0.96
C LYS A 336 11.62 -24.59 -2.47
N PRO A 337 12.13 -25.57 -3.23
CA PRO A 337 11.95 -25.60 -4.68
C PRO A 337 10.49 -25.74 -5.10
N TYR A 338 9.63 -26.26 -4.21
CA TYR A 338 8.18 -26.38 -4.41
C TYR A 338 7.39 -25.12 -4.04
N HIS A 339 8.03 -24.11 -3.44
CA HIS A 339 7.39 -22.81 -3.30
C HIS A 339 7.38 -22.15 -4.66
N ARG A 340 6.17 -21.98 -5.20
CA ARG A 340 5.96 -21.20 -6.42
C ARG A 340 6.60 -19.82 -6.24
N ALA A 341 7.34 -19.37 -7.26
CA ALA A 341 7.65 -17.96 -7.37
C ALA A 341 6.31 -17.22 -7.32
N ALA A 342 6.20 -16.31 -6.36
CA ALA A 342 5.00 -15.54 -6.19
C ALA A 342 5.40 -14.08 -6.05
N TYR A 343 5.19 -13.31 -7.11
CA TYR A 343 5.08 -11.85 -7.04
C TYR A 343 3.89 -11.40 -6.17
N LYS A 344 2.94 -12.30 -5.88
CA LYS A 344 1.73 -11.98 -5.10
C LYS A 344 2.02 -11.96 -3.60
N ARG A 345 1.86 -10.78 -3.00
CA ARG A 345 1.78 -10.64 -1.54
C ARG A 345 0.38 -11.04 -1.10
N MET A 346 0.21 -12.28 -0.63
CA MET A 346 -1.03 -12.67 0.04
C MET A 346 -1.02 -12.15 1.48
N ALA A 347 -2.20 -11.89 2.07
CA ALA A 347 -2.28 -11.48 3.47
C ALA A 347 -1.51 -12.48 4.37
N GLY A 348 -0.43 -12.01 5.00
CA GLY A 348 0.45 -12.85 5.84
C GLY A 348 1.51 -13.68 5.10
N LYS A 349 1.65 -13.57 3.78
CA LYS A 349 2.73 -14.23 3.00
C LYS A 349 3.48 -13.21 2.16
N TRP A 350 4.81 -13.23 2.30
CA TRP A 350 5.72 -12.42 1.49
C TRP A 350 5.87 -12.97 0.08
N ASN A 351 6.35 -12.11 -0.84
CA ASN A 351 6.72 -12.48 -2.20
C ASN A 351 7.92 -13.43 -2.15
N ASN A 352 7.64 -14.71 -2.03
CA ASN A 352 8.66 -15.72 -1.87
C ASN A 352 9.08 -16.20 -3.26
N MET A 353 10.36 -16.08 -3.58
CA MET A 353 10.94 -16.62 -4.80
C MET A 353 12.01 -17.65 -4.43
N TYR A 354 12.02 -18.80 -5.11
CA TYR A 354 13.07 -19.78 -4.89
C TYR A 354 14.40 -19.20 -5.41
N SER A 355 15.47 -19.25 -4.62
CA SER A 355 16.73 -18.62 -5.05
C SER A 355 17.37 -19.32 -6.26
N GLY A 356 17.03 -20.60 -6.47
CA GLY A 356 17.40 -21.38 -7.66
C GLY A 356 16.45 -21.26 -8.84
N THR A 357 15.47 -20.35 -8.79
CA THR A 357 14.49 -20.14 -9.87
C THR A 357 15.18 -19.87 -11.21
N ALA A 358 14.67 -20.51 -12.26
CA ALA A 358 15.18 -20.32 -13.62
C ALA A 358 15.03 -18.87 -14.10
N ALA A 359 15.99 -18.43 -14.92
CA ALA A 359 16.04 -17.11 -15.54
C ALA A 359 14.70 -16.62 -16.12
N LYS A 360 14.00 -17.50 -16.83
CA LYS A 360 12.76 -17.14 -17.53
C LYS A 360 11.60 -16.88 -16.57
N VAL A 361 11.54 -17.60 -15.46
CA VAL A 361 10.58 -17.35 -14.39
C VAL A 361 10.86 -15.98 -13.77
N ILE A 362 12.12 -15.63 -13.48
CA ILE A 362 12.46 -14.28 -13.00
C ILE A 362 12.02 -13.20 -14.00
N GLY A 363 12.23 -13.44 -15.30
CA GLY A 363 11.79 -12.56 -16.38
C GLY A 363 10.26 -12.42 -16.48
N HIS A 364 9.50 -13.46 -16.14
CA HIS A 364 8.05 -13.42 -16.04
C HIS A 364 7.60 -12.60 -14.81
N GLU A 365 8.21 -12.85 -13.65
CA GLU A 365 7.88 -12.18 -12.39
C GLU A 365 8.17 -10.68 -12.42
N ILE A 366 9.25 -10.25 -13.08
CA ILE A 366 9.49 -8.81 -13.28
C ILE A 366 8.46 -8.19 -14.23
N GLY A 367 7.86 -8.96 -15.14
CA GLY A 367 6.73 -8.49 -15.93
C GLY A 367 5.55 -8.07 -15.06
N HIS A 368 5.28 -8.79 -13.97
CA HIS A 368 4.26 -8.38 -13.00
C HIS A 368 4.63 -7.13 -12.23
N GLU A 369 5.91 -6.95 -11.90
CA GLU A 369 6.42 -5.73 -11.28
C GLU A 369 6.34 -4.52 -12.22
N LEU A 370 6.35 -4.77 -13.53
CA LEU A 370 6.06 -3.77 -14.56
C LEU A 370 4.56 -3.56 -14.79
N GLY A 371 3.72 -4.27 -14.02
CA GLY A 371 2.27 -4.26 -14.13
C GLY A 371 1.80 -4.99 -15.37
N LEU A 372 2.24 -6.21 -15.63
CA LEU A 372 1.69 -7.06 -16.70
C LEU A 372 1.01 -8.26 -16.08
N ASP A 373 -0.01 -8.77 -16.76
CA ASP A 373 -0.82 -9.89 -16.27
C ASP A 373 -0.40 -11.23 -16.89
N ASP A 374 -0.54 -12.32 -16.13
CA ASP A 374 -0.47 -13.71 -16.54
C ASP A 374 -1.51 -14.05 -17.62
N GLU A 375 -2.70 -13.47 -17.47
CA GLU A 375 -3.92 -13.95 -18.11
C GLU A 375 -4.49 -12.90 -19.08
N TYR A 376 -4.18 -13.06 -20.37
CA TYR A 376 -4.87 -12.36 -21.47
C TYR A 376 -5.86 -13.28 -22.22
N GLY A 377 -6.43 -14.29 -21.54
CA GLY A 377 -7.36 -15.27 -22.12
C GLY A 377 -8.83 -14.82 -22.18
N GLU A 378 -9.67 -15.55 -22.93
CA GLU A 378 -11.10 -15.22 -23.14
C GLU A 378 -12.06 -15.67 -22.02
N LEU A 379 -11.68 -16.59 -21.13
CA LEU A 379 -12.64 -17.23 -20.22
C LEU A 379 -12.14 -17.40 -18.79
N SER A 380 -13.05 -17.11 -17.85
CA SER A 380 -12.86 -17.00 -16.40
C SER A 380 -12.57 -18.29 -15.65
N THR A 381 -12.65 -19.44 -16.32
CA THR A 381 -12.69 -20.73 -15.63
C THR A 381 -11.40 -21.52 -15.73
N SER A 382 -10.41 -21.08 -16.52
CA SER A 382 -9.11 -21.74 -16.54
C SER A 382 -7.94 -20.81 -16.91
N PRO A 383 -6.95 -20.64 -16.00
CA PRO A 383 -5.67 -19.95 -16.26
C PRO A 383 -4.88 -20.46 -17.48
N LYS A 384 -5.24 -21.62 -18.04
CA LYS A 384 -4.55 -22.25 -19.17
C LYS A 384 -5.01 -21.77 -20.56
N HIS A 385 -5.88 -20.75 -20.65
CA HIS A 385 -6.47 -20.32 -21.93
C HIS A 385 -5.50 -19.66 -22.91
N CYS A 386 -4.31 -19.30 -22.43
CA CYS A 386 -3.27 -18.64 -23.18
C CYS A 386 -2.68 -19.53 -24.31
N THR A 387 -2.70 -20.86 -24.11
CA THR A 387 -2.19 -21.85 -25.06
C THR A 387 -3.27 -22.54 -25.91
N SER A 388 -4.54 -22.54 -25.47
CA SER A 388 -5.63 -23.25 -26.15
C SER A 388 -6.29 -22.47 -27.28
N VAL A 389 -6.40 -21.14 -27.16
CA VAL A 389 -7.05 -20.29 -28.17
C VAL A 389 -6.07 -19.81 -29.25
N TYR A 390 -4.80 -19.62 -28.87
CA TYR A 390 -3.75 -19.14 -29.77
C TYR A 390 -2.66 -20.21 -29.92
N SER A 391 -3.00 -21.31 -30.59
CA SER A 391 -2.20 -22.55 -30.74
C SER A 391 -0.75 -22.39 -31.24
N LEU A 392 -0.33 -21.18 -31.63
CA LEU A 392 1.03 -20.84 -32.04
C LEU A 392 1.67 -19.68 -31.24
N ALA A 393 0.89 -18.92 -30.47
CA ALA A 393 1.37 -17.69 -29.83
C ALA A 393 1.79 -17.91 -28.38
N GLY A 394 1.16 -18.82 -27.64
CA GLY A 394 1.37 -18.95 -26.18
C GLY A 394 2.81 -19.29 -25.76
N SER A 395 3.64 -19.89 -26.62
CA SER A 395 5.06 -20.13 -26.36
C SER A 395 5.96 -18.89 -26.54
N SER A 396 5.41 -17.82 -27.09
CA SER A 396 6.14 -16.61 -27.50
C SER A 396 5.73 -15.36 -26.71
N TYR A 397 4.96 -15.50 -25.63
CA TYR A 397 4.57 -14.40 -24.74
C TYR A 397 5.00 -14.76 -23.32
N ILE A 398 5.98 -14.03 -22.76
CA ILE A 398 6.59 -14.35 -21.46
C ILE A 398 5.59 -14.33 -20.30
N MET A 399 4.59 -13.45 -20.37
CA MET A 399 3.53 -13.42 -19.37
C MET A 399 2.53 -14.57 -19.51
N CYS A 400 2.42 -15.13 -20.71
CA CYS A 400 1.53 -16.24 -21.02
C CYS A 400 2.16 -17.61 -20.68
N ASN A 401 3.47 -17.69 -20.83
CA ASN A 401 4.26 -18.89 -20.58
C ASN A 401 5.64 -18.48 -20.09
N GLN A 402 5.91 -18.70 -18.81
CA GLN A 402 7.23 -18.46 -18.20
C GLN A 402 8.37 -19.23 -18.90
N ASN A 403 8.08 -20.28 -19.68
CA ASN A 403 9.09 -21.00 -20.45
C ASN A 403 9.37 -20.39 -21.83
N ALA A 404 8.66 -19.32 -22.21
CA ALA A 404 8.93 -18.58 -23.42
C ALA A 404 10.41 -18.14 -23.42
N GLY A 405 11.07 -18.26 -24.57
CA GLY A 405 12.47 -17.84 -24.70
C GLY A 405 12.64 -16.33 -24.46
N ALA A 406 13.87 -15.82 -24.51
CA ALA A 406 14.11 -14.36 -24.50
C ALA A 406 13.32 -13.66 -25.61
N ALA A 407 13.17 -14.30 -26.77
CA ALA A 407 12.31 -13.86 -27.87
C ALA A 407 10.81 -13.77 -27.52
N GLY A 408 10.40 -14.35 -26.40
CA GLY A 408 9.04 -14.41 -25.91
C GLY A 408 8.56 -13.14 -25.19
N ALA A 409 9.44 -12.19 -24.85
CA ALA A 409 8.96 -10.88 -24.40
C ALA A 409 8.58 -10.05 -25.64
N GLN A 410 7.30 -10.05 -26.00
CA GLN A 410 6.82 -9.39 -27.22
C GLN A 410 6.93 -7.87 -27.09
N GLY A 411 7.11 -7.19 -28.23
CA GLY A 411 7.23 -5.73 -28.29
C GLY A 411 6.02 -5.01 -27.66
N VAL A 412 4.85 -5.68 -27.61
CA VAL A 412 3.64 -5.14 -26.99
C VAL A 412 3.80 -4.85 -25.50
N TYR A 413 4.61 -5.63 -24.80
CA TYR A 413 4.86 -5.38 -23.38
C TYR A 413 5.72 -4.14 -23.18
N ALA A 414 6.83 -4.01 -23.92
CA ALA A 414 7.67 -2.81 -23.90
C ALA A 414 6.85 -1.57 -24.24
N TRP A 415 5.96 -1.68 -25.22
CA TRP A 415 5.06 -0.60 -25.61
C TRP A 415 4.09 -0.19 -24.51
N ILE A 416 3.44 -1.15 -23.85
CA ILE A 416 2.52 -0.84 -22.73
C ILE A 416 3.27 -0.14 -21.60
N ILE A 417 4.46 -0.64 -21.26
CA ILE A 417 5.31 -0.06 -20.22
C ILE A 417 5.68 1.39 -20.57
N THR A 418 6.07 1.67 -21.81
CA THR A 418 6.43 3.03 -22.24
C THR A 418 5.23 3.96 -22.37
N ARG A 419 4.09 3.47 -22.86
CA ARG A 419 2.84 4.24 -22.93
C ARG A 419 2.36 4.70 -21.55
N ARG A 420 2.60 3.93 -20.49
CA ARG A 420 2.31 4.38 -19.12
C ARG A 420 3.06 5.63 -18.69
N TYR A 421 4.15 6.01 -19.37
CA TYR A 421 4.80 7.31 -19.16
C TYR A 421 3.83 8.49 -19.39
N ALA A 422 2.98 8.39 -20.42
CA ALA A 422 1.97 9.42 -20.72
C ALA A 422 0.82 9.41 -19.69
N VAL A 423 0.50 8.23 -19.14
CA VAL A 423 -0.56 8.03 -18.13
C VAL A 423 -0.13 8.45 -16.72
N ALA A 424 1.15 8.30 -16.38
CA ALA A 424 1.70 8.61 -15.07
C ALA A 424 1.59 10.09 -14.65
N ASN A 425 1.09 10.96 -15.54
CA ASN A 425 0.83 12.37 -15.22
C ASN A 425 -0.37 12.59 -14.27
N ASP A 426 -1.25 11.60 -14.05
CA ASP A 426 -2.60 11.89 -13.51
C ASP A 426 -2.88 11.42 -12.06
N PHE A 427 -1.98 10.70 -11.39
CA PHE A 427 -2.19 10.33 -9.97
C PHE A 427 -0.90 10.42 -9.13
N GLN A 428 -0.51 11.63 -8.75
CA GLN A 428 0.58 11.81 -7.78
C GLN A 428 0.13 11.43 -6.36
N CYS A 429 -1.14 11.66 -6.02
CA CYS A 429 -1.68 11.44 -4.67
C CYS A 429 -3.13 10.92 -4.68
N ALA A 430 -3.55 10.19 -3.66
CA ALA A 430 -4.97 9.88 -3.42
C ALA A 430 -5.56 10.80 -2.32
N GLN A 431 -4.71 11.18 -1.37
CA GLN A 431 -5.01 11.99 -0.21
C GLN A 431 -3.81 12.87 0.15
N THR A 432 -4.05 13.91 0.95
CA THR A 432 -3.02 14.89 1.34
C THR A 432 -1.83 14.27 2.08
N SER A 433 -2.02 13.16 2.79
CA SER A 433 -0.91 12.44 3.45
C SER A 433 0.06 11.77 2.50
N ASP A 434 -0.27 11.67 1.21
CA ASP A 434 0.62 11.10 0.19
C ASP A 434 1.60 12.16 -0.35
N CYS A 435 1.42 13.43 0.00
CA CYS A 435 2.24 14.57 -0.42
C CYS A 435 3.22 14.99 0.69
N ASP A 436 4.20 15.84 0.35
CA ASP A 436 5.15 16.34 1.35
C ASP A 436 4.46 17.20 2.42
N ASP A 437 5.15 17.39 3.54
CA ASP A 437 4.63 18.06 4.74
C ASP A 437 4.10 19.50 4.47
N ASN A 438 4.60 20.14 3.43
CA ASN A 438 4.23 21.47 2.95
C ASN A 438 3.25 21.44 1.76
N GLU A 439 2.70 20.29 1.39
CA GLU A 439 1.85 20.08 0.24
C GLU A 439 0.48 19.52 0.61
N PHE A 440 -0.46 19.57 -0.34
CA PHE A 440 -1.78 18.95 -0.25
C PHE A 440 -2.15 18.28 -1.57
N CYS A 441 -3.05 17.29 -1.49
CA CYS A 441 -3.50 16.60 -2.68
C CYS A 441 -4.61 17.38 -3.38
N ALA A 442 -4.25 18.10 -4.43
CA ALA A 442 -5.18 18.88 -5.23
C ALA A 442 -5.98 17.97 -6.16
N LYS A 443 -7.27 17.83 -5.86
CA LYS A 443 -8.22 17.09 -6.71
C LYS A 443 -8.62 17.95 -7.91
N GLN A 444 -7.82 17.96 -8.97
CA GLN A 444 -8.11 18.72 -10.19
C GLN A 444 -9.08 17.98 -11.13
N GLY A 445 -10.30 17.73 -10.65
CA GLY A 445 -11.32 16.97 -11.39
C GLY A 445 -11.22 15.46 -11.17
N LEU A 446 -11.91 14.67 -12.00
CA LEU A 446 -11.99 13.22 -11.85
C LEU A 446 -10.63 12.59 -12.20
N LYS A 447 -9.73 12.53 -11.20
CA LYS A 447 -8.48 11.75 -11.18
C LYS A 447 -7.24 12.42 -11.81
N ARG A 448 -7.04 13.72 -11.58
CA ARG A 448 -5.75 14.42 -11.77
C ARG A 448 -5.26 14.96 -10.45
N ASN A 449 -4.98 14.04 -9.54
CA ASN A 449 -4.59 14.40 -8.19
C ASN A 449 -3.09 14.70 -8.18
N VAL A 450 -2.74 15.94 -7.94
CA VAL A 450 -1.36 16.44 -7.95
C VAL A 450 -1.02 16.96 -6.54
N CYS A 451 0.21 16.74 -6.09
CA CYS A 451 0.68 17.38 -4.86
C CYS A 451 1.00 18.85 -5.16
N GLU A 452 0.24 19.75 -4.55
CA GLU A 452 0.43 21.20 -4.65
C GLU A 452 0.91 21.78 -3.33
N VAL A 453 1.74 22.81 -3.37
CA VAL A 453 2.19 23.53 -2.17
C VAL A 453 0.98 24.12 -1.42
N ARG A 454 0.96 23.93 -0.10
CA ARG A 454 -0.06 24.49 0.79
C ARG A 454 -0.05 26.01 0.75
N ARG A 455 -1.25 26.56 0.83
CA ARG A 455 -1.52 27.99 0.67
C ARG A 455 -1.23 28.76 1.95
N GLY A 456 -0.54 29.89 1.80
CA GLY A 456 -0.18 30.81 2.87
C GLY A 456 -1.35 31.65 3.38
N ALA A 457 -1.13 32.41 4.45
CA ALA A 457 -2.16 33.28 5.02
C ALA A 457 -2.62 34.33 3.99
N GLY A 458 -3.94 34.49 3.85
CA GLY A 458 -4.56 35.44 2.91
C GLY A 458 -4.75 34.91 1.48
N GLU A 459 -4.16 33.77 1.13
CA GLU A 459 -4.32 33.15 -0.18
C GLU A 459 -5.69 32.50 -0.33
N ALA A 460 -6.23 32.51 -1.55
CA ALA A 460 -7.55 31.96 -1.84
C ALA A 460 -7.57 30.46 -1.57
N CYS A 461 -8.62 29.95 -0.94
CA CYS A 461 -8.84 28.53 -0.70
C CYS A 461 -10.29 28.17 -1.09
N GLY A 462 -10.52 26.89 -1.40
CA GLY A 462 -11.84 26.39 -1.81
C GLY A 462 -12.73 26.07 -0.60
N ALA A 463 -13.33 24.88 -0.59
CA ALA A 463 -14.11 24.41 0.55
C ALA A 463 -13.27 23.71 1.64
N ASP A 464 -12.07 23.24 1.30
CA ASP A 464 -11.29 22.31 2.12
C ASP A 464 -10.13 23.01 2.84
N ASP A 465 -9.99 22.72 4.13
CA ASP A 465 -8.95 23.32 4.99
C ASP A 465 -7.56 22.72 4.71
N ASP A 466 -7.50 21.50 4.15
CA ASP A 466 -6.27 20.80 3.78
C ASP A 466 -5.39 21.58 2.80
N LYS A 467 -5.97 22.54 2.08
CA LYS A 467 -5.25 23.39 1.12
C LYS A 467 -4.39 24.45 1.80
N CYS A 468 -4.63 24.75 3.08
CA CYS A 468 -3.92 25.78 3.81
C CYS A 468 -2.70 25.22 4.56
N ALA A 469 -1.71 26.07 4.81
CA ALA A 469 -0.52 25.71 5.61
C ALA A 469 -0.92 25.31 7.05
N ARG A 470 -0.05 24.56 7.74
CA ARG A 470 -0.29 24.14 9.13
C ARG A 470 -0.60 25.34 10.03
N GLY A 471 -1.65 25.21 10.85
CA GLY A 471 -2.15 26.29 11.72
C GLY A 471 -3.09 27.29 11.03
N LEU A 472 -3.35 27.11 9.73
CA LEU A 472 -4.34 27.87 8.99
C LEU A 472 -5.54 26.98 8.62
N ILE A 473 -6.71 27.60 8.53
CA ILE A 473 -7.95 27.01 8.02
C ILE A 473 -8.42 27.81 6.81
N CYS A 474 -9.21 27.20 5.93
CA CYS A 474 -9.87 27.97 4.91
C CYS A 474 -11.05 28.72 5.54
N ALA A 475 -11.30 29.99 5.21
CA ALA A 475 -12.46 30.73 5.73
C ALA A 475 -13.19 31.49 4.64
N GLY A 476 -14.53 31.41 4.64
CA GLY A 476 -15.39 31.76 3.50
C GLY A 476 -15.75 30.51 2.68
N LYS A 477 -17.00 30.45 2.21
CA LYS A 477 -17.52 29.48 1.22
C LYS A 477 -18.35 30.26 0.20
N PRO A 478 -18.34 29.89 -1.10
CA PRO A 478 -17.59 28.79 -1.73
C PRO A 478 -16.13 29.14 -2.11
N ALA A 479 -15.78 30.43 -2.07
CA ALA A 479 -14.41 30.92 -2.22
C ALA A 479 -13.97 31.56 -0.90
N GLY A 480 -12.96 30.98 -0.26
CA GLY A 480 -12.43 31.42 1.01
C GLY A 480 -10.99 31.94 0.90
N LYS A 481 -10.41 32.30 2.04
CA LYS A 481 -8.98 32.58 2.22
C LYS A 481 -8.41 31.81 3.40
N CYS A 482 -7.14 31.44 3.33
CA CYS A 482 -6.46 30.78 4.44
C CYS A 482 -6.20 31.78 5.57
N VAL A 483 -6.59 31.43 6.79
CA VAL A 483 -6.58 32.30 7.98
C VAL A 483 -6.16 31.51 9.20
N ALA A 484 -5.58 32.17 10.20
CA ALA A 484 -5.13 31.49 11.42
C ALA A 484 -6.29 30.97 12.26
N GLU A 485 -6.21 29.71 12.70
CA GLU A 485 -7.20 29.10 13.59
C GLU A 485 -7.16 29.77 14.98
N ARG A 486 -8.32 29.95 15.62
CA ARG A 486 -8.48 30.48 16.99
C ARG A 486 -7.76 31.80 17.27
N SER A 487 -7.52 32.59 16.24
CA SER A 487 -6.72 33.82 16.29
C SER A 487 -7.55 35.08 16.61
N THR A 488 -8.87 35.00 16.52
CA THR A 488 -9.76 36.16 16.55
C THR A 488 -10.53 36.23 17.86
N ALA A 489 -10.32 37.30 18.64
CA ALA A 489 -11.05 37.54 19.88
C ALA A 489 -12.54 37.88 19.65
N LEU A 490 -13.37 37.70 20.67
CA LEU A 490 -14.78 38.10 20.62
C LEU A 490 -14.93 39.59 20.23
N GLY A 491 -15.90 39.88 19.35
CA GLY A 491 -16.18 41.20 18.81
C GLY A 491 -15.38 41.58 17.54
N GLN A 492 -14.31 40.85 17.23
CA GLN A 492 -13.51 41.07 16.03
C GLN A 492 -14.10 40.37 14.81
N SER A 493 -13.71 40.81 13.61
CA SER A 493 -14.25 40.31 12.34
C SER A 493 -13.84 38.86 12.08
N CYS A 494 -14.79 38.04 11.61
CA CYS A 494 -14.60 36.63 11.28
C CYS A 494 -15.43 36.23 10.06
N ASP A 495 -15.05 35.10 9.48
CA ASP A 495 -15.68 34.43 8.35
C ASP A 495 -16.17 33.01 8.68
N ARG A 496 -15.57 32.33 9.67
CA ARG A 496 -15.98 31.02 10.20
C ARG A 496 -15.76 30.93 11.72
N ASP A 497 -16.52 30.07 12.38
CA ASP A 497 -16.44 29.81 13.82
C ASP A 497 -15.02 29.47 14.29
N ALA A 498 -14.30 28.65 13.53
CA ALA A 498 -12.96 28.18 13.90
C ALA A 498 -11.88 29.28 13.90
N GLN A 499 -12.16 30.48 13.34
CA GLN A 499 -11.27 31.63 13.52
C GLN A 499 -11.38 32.23 14.92
N CYS A 500 -12.54 32.09 15.57
CA CYS A 500 -12.78 32.68 16.89
C CYS A 500 -12.05 31.87 17.97
N THR A 501 -11.35 32.56 18.87
CA THR A 501 -10.64 31.91 20.00
C THR A 501 -11.62 31.16 20.90
N THR A 502 -12.81 31.72 21.10
CA THR A 502 -13.96 31.13 21.81
C THR A 502 -15.26 31.55 21.11
N GLY A 503 -16.38 30.87 21.41
CA GLY A 503 -17.68 31.20 20.81
C GLY A 503 -17.83 30.75 19.34
N PHE A 504 -18.43 31.59 18.51
CA PHE A 504 -18.74 31.30 17.10
C PHE A 504 -18.76 32.57 16.23
N CYS A 505 -18.79 32.44 14.91
CA CYS A 505 -18.84 33.56 13.99
C CYS A 505 -20.30 33.92 13.66
N GLY A 506 -20.74 35.10 14.10
CA GLY A 506 -22.08 35.59 13.88
C GLY A 506 -22.38 35.94 12.42
N SER A 507 -23.67 36.09 12.10
CA SER A 507 -24.14 36.54 10.78
C SER A 507 -23.67 37.96 10.42
N ASP A 508 -23.28 38.77 11.41
CA ASP A 508 -22.67 40.09 11.25
C ASP A 508 -21.14 40.02 11.00
N LYS A 509 -20.61 38.82 10.71
CA LYS A 509 -19.19 38.58 10.45
C LYS A 509 -18.31 38.99 11.62
N ARG A 510 -18.78 38.79 12.86
CA ARG A 510 -18.01 39.02 14.09
C ARG A 510 -18.07 37.84 15.04
N CYS A 511 -16.97 37.60 15.77
CA CYS A 511 -16.92 36.57 16.79
C CYS A 511 -17.86 36.92 17.94
N GLN A 512 -18.75 36.01 18.28
CA GLN A 512 -19.84 36.15 19.24
C GLN A 512 -19.77 35.05 20.30
N CYS A 513 -20.17 35.34 21.53
CA CYS A 513 -20.18 34.34 22.60
C CYS A 513 -21.33 33.33 22.40
N LYS A 514 -21.14 32.07 22.78
CA LYS A 514 -22.18 31.03 22.77
C LYS A 514 -22.63 30.69 24.19
N LEU A 515 -21.68 30.71 25.11
CA LEU A 515 -21.78 30.34 26.51
C LEU A 515 -21.21 31.45 27.38
N ASP A 516 -21.64 31.51 28.64
CA ASP A 516 -21.12 32.48 29.60
C ASP A 516 -19.61 32.27 29.85
N THR A 517 -19.11 31.04 29.70
CA THR A 517 -17.68 30.70 29.79
C THR A 517 -16.82 31.23 28.66
N ASP A 518 -17.42 31.67 27.53
CA ASP A 518 -16.66 32.33 26.47
C ASP A 518 -16.23 33.75 26.88
N CYS A 519 -16.87 34.31 27.92
CA CYS A 519 -16.62 35.64 28.45
C CYS A 519 -15.66 35.60 29.64
N ILE A 520 -14.52 36.28 29.52
CA ILE A 520 -13.46 36.29 30.55
C ILE A 520 -13.95 36.88 31.88
N ASP A 521 -14.74 37.96 31.84
CA ASP A 521 -15.30 38.61 33.02
C ASP A 521 -16.73 39.10 32.76
N GLY A 522 -17.65 38.14 32.58
CA GLY A 522 -19.04 38.44 32.30
C GLY A 522 -19.86 37.22 31.93
N TYR A 523 -21.07 37.47 31.43
CA TYR A 523 -21.97 36.46 30.89
C TYR A 523 -22.30 36.75 29.43
N CYS A 524 -22.74 35.72 28.72
CA CYS A 524 -23.15 35.83 27.34
C CYS A 524 -24.63 36.25 27.27
N ASP A 525 -24.84 37.53 26.93
CA ASP A 525 -26.18 38.03 26.69
C ASP A 525 -26.69 37.57 25.33
N LYS A 526 -27.79 36.81 25.36
CA LYS A 526 -28.47 36.31 24.15
C LYS A 526 -29.66 37.19 23.77
N GLY A 527 -29.85 38.33 24.46
CA GLY A 527 -30.97 39.25 24.38
C GLY A 527 -32.34 38.62 24.66
N THR A 528 -33.39 39.23 24.13
CA THR A 528 -34.80 38.90 24.45
C THR A 528 -35.47 38.22 23.26
N LEU A 529 -36.24 37.13 23.51
CA LEU A 529 -37.02 36.43 22.48
C LEU A 529 -36.19 36.06 21.23
N THR A 530 -34.99 35.51 21.42
CA THR A 530 -34.06 35.11 20.34
C THR A 530 -33.60 36.23 19.40
N VAL A 531 -33.95 37.49 19.69
CA VAL A 531 -33.43 38.69 19.01
C VAL A 531 -32.49 39.38 19.98
N GLY A 532 -31.21 39.03 19.90
CA GLY A 532 -30.24 39.46 20.89
C GLY A 532 -28.80 39.23 20.48
N LYS A 533 -27.99 40.25 20.72
CA LYS A 533 -26.59 40.30 20.30
C LYS A 533 -25.78 39.44 21.25
N ASN A 534 -25.40 38.23 20.83
CA ASN A 534 -24.52 37.29 21.52
C ASN A 534 -23.18 37.94 21.91
N ARG A 535 -23.21 38.73 22.98
CA ARG A 535 -22.13 39.61 23.41
C ARG A 535 -21.84 39.37 24.87
N CYS A 536 -20.57 39.49 25.22
CA CYS A 536 -20.15 39.46 26.61
C CYS A 536 -20.54 40.77 27.30
N ILE A 537 -21.28 40.63 28.39
CA ILE A 537 -21.63 41.73 29.30
C ILE A 537 -21.03 41.41 30.67
N SER A 538 -20.38 42.39 31.28
CA SER A 538 -19.80 42.24 32.62
C SER A 538 -20.84 41.81 33.64
N TYR A 539 -20.41 41.01 34.62
CA TYR A 539 -21.27 40.63 35.73
C TYR A 539 -21.72 41.85 36.53
N LYS A 540 -22.97 41.80 36.96
CA LYS A 540 -23.55 42.77 37.88
C LYS A 540 -23.02 42.53 39.29
N GLN A 541 -22.72 43.62 39.99
CA GLN A 541 -22.17 43.59 41.34
C GLN A 541 -23.28 43.41 42.38
N TYR A 542 -22.89 43.25 43.65
CA TYR A 542 -23.84 43.15 44.75
C TYR A 542 -24.75 44.39 44.82
N GLY A 543 -26.07 44.17 44.93
CA GLY A 543 -27.08 45.23 45.02
C GLY A 543 -27.63 45.71 43.67
N ASP A 544 -26.99 45.37 42.56
CA ASP A 544 -27.43 45.75 41.21
C ASP A 544 -28.73 45.05 40.80
N ASN A 545 -29.53 45.72 39.97
CA ASN A 545 -30.78 45.15 39.45
C ASN A 545 -30.49 44.03 38.45
N CYS A 546 -31.14 42.89 38.62
CA CYS A 546 -30.97 41.71 37.76
C CYS A 546 -32.32 41.11 37.37
N SER A 547 -32.32 40.33 36.29
CA SER A 547 -33.48 39.55 35.86
C SER A 547 -33.23 38.03 35.87
N ALA A 548 -31.96 37.60 36.01
CA ALA A 548 -31.57 36.20 36.05
C ALA A 548 -30.27 36.02 36.85
N ASP A 549 -30.10 34.86 37.51
CA ASP A 549 -28.95 34.55 38.36
C ASP A 549 -27.61 34.68 37.63
N ARG A 550 -27.55 34.23 36.37
CA ARG A 550 -26.35 34.31 35.52
C ARG A 550 -25.81 35.74 35.31
N GLN A 551 -26.61 36.77 35.58
CA GLN A 551 -26.16 38.16 35.45
C GLN A 551 -25.30 38.60 36.64
N CYS A 552 -25.37 37.89 37.77
CA CYS A 552 -24.73 38.29 39.02
C CYS A 552 -23.35 37.64 39.18
N ARG A 553 -22.39 38.40 39.70
CA ARG A 553 -21.07 37.85 40.02
C ARG A 553 -21.18 36.82 41.14
N VAL A 554 -20.67 35.61 40.90
CA VAL A 554 -20.57 34.54 41.91
C VAL A 554 -19.89 35.08 43.18
N PRO A 555 -20.41 34.79 44.38
CA PRO A 555 -21.48 33.83 44.72
C PRO A 555 -22.90 34.40 44.76
N ASN A 556 -23.16 35.59 44.21
CA ASN A 556 -24.47 36.22 44.28
C ASN A 556 -25.47 35.60 43.29
N LEU A 557 -26.75 35.55 43.68
CA LEU A 557 -27.88 35.16 42.83
C LEU A 557 -28.82 36.35 42.63
N CYS A 558 -29.73 36.24 41.67
CA CYS A 558 -30.73 37.25 41.39
C CYS A 558 -31.99 37.04 42.25
N LEU A 559 -32.06 37.76 43.37
CA LEU A 559 -33.09 37.53 44.38
C LEU A 559 -34.27 38.51 44.24
N GLY A 560 -35.49 37.96 44.23
CA GLY A 560 -36.77 38.69 44.14
C GLY A 560 -37.33 38.79 42.72
N LYS A 561 -38.58 38.38 42.49
CA LYS A 561 -39.31 38.61 41.23
C LYS A 561 -40.43 39.63 41.47
N PRO A 562 -40.75 40.56 40.55
CA PRO A 562 -40.23 40.72 39.18
C PRO A 562 -39.02 41.65 39.04
N LEU A 563 -38.62 42.39 40.09
CA LEU A 563 -37.43 43.27 40.10
C LEU A 563 -36.36 42.71 41.05
N GLY A 564 -35.52 41.83 40.50
CA GLY A 564 -34.47 41.14 41.24
C GLY A 564 -33.26 42.01 41.51
N ARG A 565 -32.50 41.69 42.56
CA ARG A 565 -31.19 42.27 42.83
C ARG A 565 -30.14 41.21 43.13
N CYS A 566 -28.92 41.44 42.67
CA CYS A 566 -27.80 40.53 42.90
C CYS A 566 -27.41 40.51 44.37
N ALA A 567 -27.53 39.36 45.02
CA ALA A 567 -27.13 39.21 46.42
C ALA A 567 -26.83 37.76 46.81
N ALA A 568 -26.03 37.61 47.87
CA ALA A 568 -25.70 36.31 48.44
C ALA A 568 -26.95 35.67 49.10
N PRO A 569 -27.38 34.47 48.64
CA PRO A 569 -28.56 33.79 49.18
C PRO A 569 -28.32 33.33 50.63
N ALA A 570 -29.36 33.40 51.46
CA ALA A 570 -29.37 32.91 52.86
C ALA A 570 -28.17 33.34 53.73
N SER A 571 -27.61 34.52 53.44
CA SER A 571 -26.37 35.03 54.04
C SER A 571 -26.59 35.92 55.27
N ARG A 572 -27.84 36.32 55.57
CA ARG A 572 -28.18 37.28 56.63
C ARG A 572 -29.07 36.66 57.71
N ASN A 573 -28.72 36.87 58.97
CA ASN A 573 -29.54 36.46 60.12
C ASN A 573 -30.63 37.51 60.43
N ILE A 574 -31.64 37.14 61.21
CA ILE A 574 -32.64 38.09 61.74
C ILE A 574 -31.93 39.26 62.44
N GLY A 575 -32.38 40.48 62.15
CA GLY A 575 -31.79 41.72 62.66
C GLY A 575 -30.67 42.32 61.79
N GLN A 576 -30.18 41.62 60.77
CA GLN A 576 -29.17 42.15 59.85
C GLN A 576 -29.79 42.84 58.64
N ALA A 577 -29.06 43.82 58.08
CA ALA A 577 -29.48 44.51 56.88
C ALA A 577 -29.67 43.55 55.69
N CYS A 578 -30.76 43.72 54.96
CA CYS A 578 -31.11 42.95 53.78
C CYS A 578 -31.74 43.84 52.72
N VAL A 579 -31.71 43.40 51.47
CA VAL A 579 -32.36 44.09 50.34
C VAL A 579 -33.60 43.32 49.85
N ARG A 580 -33.63 41.99 50.05
CA ARG A 580 -34.69 41.08 49.62
C ARG A 580 -34.77 39.85 50.52
N ASP A 581 -35.95 39.23 50.55
CA ASP A 581 -36.27 38.08 51.42
C ASP A 581 -35.28 36.93 51.32
N GLY A 582 -34.89 36.55 50.09
CA GLY A 582 -33.97 35.43 49.86
C GLY A 582 -32.55 35.62 50.41
N GLN A 583 -32.19 36.83 50.87
CA GLN A 583 -30.92 37.07 51.57
C GLN A 583 -30.99 36.59 53.03
N CYS A 584 -32.19 36.56 53.61
CA CYS A 584 -32.40 36.15 54.99
C CYS A 584 -32.35 34.63 55.08
N ARG A 585 -31.51 34.11 55.98
CA ARG A 585 -31.38 32.67 56.24
C ARG A 585 -32.69 32.06 56.73
N LEU A 586 -33.45 32.85 57.50
CA LEU A 586 -34.79 32.56 58.00
C LEU A 586 -35.61 33.87 57.92
N GLY A 587 -36.93 33.76 57.80
CA GLY A 587 -37.79 34.94 57.73
C GLY A 587 -37.80 35.64 56.37
N LYS A 588 -37.99 36.95 56.40
CA LYS A 588 -38.09 37.79 55.20
C LYS A 588 -37.41 39.13 55.42
N CYS A 589 -37.21 39.90 54.37
CA CYS A 589 -36.68 41.25 54.48
C CYS A 589 -37.82 42.23 54.80
N GLY A 590 -37.72 42.90 55.94
CA GLY A 590 -38.70 43.88 56.40
C GLY A 590 -38.64 45.17 55.59
N SER A 591 -39.65 46.04 55.76
CA SER A 591 -39.75 47.34 55.08
C SER A 591 -38.59 48.28 55.35
N ASN A 592 -37.85 48.07 56.45
CA ASN A 592 -36.69 48.89 56.82
C ASN A 592 -35.36 48.26 56.36
N ASN A 593 -35.39 47.36 55.37
CA ASN A 593 -34.20 46.67 54.85
C ASN A 593 -33.45 45.87 55.94
N VAL A 594 -34.18 45.20 56.83
CA VAL A 594 -33.62 44.33 57.89
C VAL A 594 -34.35 42.99 57.88
N CYS A 595 -33.63 41.88 58.07
CA CYS A 595 -34.23 40.55 58.13
C CYS A 595 -35.12 40.45 59.38
N VAL A 596 -36.40 40.19 59.16
CA VAL A 596 -37.42 40.10 60.20
C VAL A 596 -38.02 38.69 60.26
N CYS A 597 -38.37 38.24 61.46
CA CYS A 597 -39.04 36.96 61.64
C CYS A 597 -40.48 37.03 61.09
N THR A 598 -41.05 35.89 60.70
CA THR A 598 -42.46 35.81 60.26
C THR A 598 -43.27 34.80 61.08
N GLN A 599 -42.56 33.85 61.70
CA GLN A 599 -43.05 32.79 62.58
C GLN A 599 -42.01 32.53 63.67
N ASP A 600 -42.44 31.93 64.80
CA ASP A 600 -41.60 31.69 65.97
C ASP A 600 -40.40 30.79 65.67
N LEU A 601 -40.55 29.84 64.74
CA LEU A 601 -39.46 28.95 64.29
C LEU A 601 -38.24 29.72 63.74
N HIS A 602 -38.40 30.97 63.31
CA HIS A 602 -37.29 31.81 62.84
C HIS A 602 -36.42 32.39 63.97
N CYS A 603 -36.84 32.23 65.23
CA CYS A 603 -36.23 32.83 66.42
C CYS A 603 -35.51 31.81 67.32
N GLY A 604 -35.26 30.59 66.84
CA GLY A 604 -34.65 29.55 67.66
C GLY A 604 -35.57 29.17 68.82
N SER A 605 -35.14 29.40 70.06
CA SER A 605 -35.94 29.18 71.27
C SER A 605 -36.88 30.34 71.63
N GLY A 606 -36.76 31.49 70.96
CA GLY A 606 -37.54 32.70 71.24
C GLY A 606 -38.87 32.78 70.45
N GLN A 607 -39.62 33.87 70.67
CA GLN A 607 -40.89 34.13 69.99
C GLN A 607 -40.78 35.30 68.99
N CYS A 608 -41.41 35.17 67.83
CA CYS A 608 -41.49 36.23 66.84
C CYS A 608 -42.57 37.25 67.23
N LYS A 609 -42.16 38.46 67.62
CA LYS A 609 -43.09 39.55 67.98
C LYS A 609 -43.36 40.46 66.79
N LYS A 610 -44.62 40.86 66.62
CA LYS A 610 -45.13 41.72 65.54
C LYS A 610 -45.73 43.00 66.12
N PRO A 611 -44.92 43.99 66.53
CA PRO A 611 -45.41 45.22 67.12
C PRO A 611 -46.19 46.06 66.07
N VAL A 612 -47.26 46.73 66.51
CA VAL A 612 -48.03 47.62 65.64
C VAL A 612 -47.14 48.83 65.27
N GLY A 613 -46.86 48.99 63.97
CA GLY A 613 -46.03 50.08 63.45
C GLY A 613 -44.50 49.84 63.51
N GLY A 614 -44.05 48.67 63.96
CA GLY A 614 -42.63 48.31 64.03
C GLY A 614 -42.28 47.04 63.24
N ASN A 615 -40.97 46.77 63.10
CA ASN A 615 -40.49 45.54 62.46
C ASN A 615 -40.70 44.32 63.35
N ASN A 616 -40.94 43.16 62.74
CA ASN A 616 -40.96 41.92 63.52
C ASN A 616 -39.56 41.60 64.04
N TYR A 617 -39.46 41.17 65.29
CA TYR A 617 -38.19 40.83 65.92
C TYR A 617 -38.31 39.57 66.78
N CYS A 618 -37.19 38.90 66.99
CA CYS A 618 -37.12 37.76 67.90
C CYS A 618 -36.97 38.26 69.33
N ARG A 619 -37.95 37.97 70.17
CA ARG A 619 -37.84 38.15 71.62
C ARG A 619 -37.26 36.85 72.19
N PRO A 620 -36.16 36.92 72.97
CA PRO A 620 -35.57 35.76 73.62
C PRO A 620 -36.60 34.95 74.41
#